data_AF-A0AAD7G1I5-F1
#
_entry.id   AF-A0AAD7G1I5-F1
#
_cell.length_a   1.000
_cell.length_b   1.000
_cell.length_c   1.000
_cell.angle_alpha   90.00
_cell.angle_beta   90.00
_cell.angle_gamma   90.00
#
_symmetry.space_group_name_H-M   'P 1'
#
loop_
_entity.id
_entity.type
_entity.pdbx_description
1 polymer ?
#
loop_
_entity_poly.entity_id
_entity_poly.type
_entity_poly.pdbx_seq_one_letter_code
_entity_poly.pdbx_strand_id
1 'polypeptide(L)'
;VSVYIGPSSKSNGTGSARGTFALYWGDDSPRNAAYRFQGAQNEARGSLFGVLKTVCENPPYKSLIIHTTSQYTIRSFCYWAGDNATRGWPCIHANVLIRATTLICGRSAPVKFRWVSGKGLNVMMATAKKLA
;
A
#
# COMPACT_ATOMS: atom_id res chain seq x y z
N VAL A 1 1.37 13.61 7.33
CA VAL A 1 0.11 13.27 6.62
C VAL A 1 -0.21 11.81 6.88
N SER A 2 -1.48 11.48 7.16
CA SER A 2 -1.94 10.12 7.39
C SER A 2 -2.78 9.63 6.22
N VAL A 3 -2.66 8.35 5.84
CA VAL A 3 -3.47 7.72 4.80
C VAL A 3 -3.77 6.27 5.18
N TYR A 4 -4.98 5.82 4.82
CA TYR A 4 -5.44 4.45 4.99
C TYR A 4 -5.51 3.77 3.63
N ILE A 5 -4.82 2.63 3.50
CA ILE A 5 -4.83 1.82 2.29
C ILE A 5 -5.83 0.68 2.46
N GLY A 6 -6.90 0.71 1.66
CA GLY A 6 -7.88 -0.37 1.55
C GLY A 6 -7.67 -1.15 0.26
N PRO A 7 -6.94 -2.29 0.26
CA PRO A 7 -6.93 -3.19 -0.90
C PRO A 7 -8.25 -3.96 -0.99
N SER A 8 -8.66 -4.30 -2.21
CA SER A 8 -9.81 -5.17 -2.48
C SER A 8 -9.51 -6.02 -3.71
N SER A 9 -9.94 -7.28 -3.70
CA SER A 9 -9.83 -8.16 -4.86
C SER A 9 -11.01 -9.12 -4.92
N LYS A 10 -11.51 -9.35 -6.13
CA LYS A 10 -12.66 -10.23 -6.41
C LYS A 10 -12.26 -11.33 -7.38
N SER A 11 -12.92 -12.48 -7.27
CA SER A 11 -12.72 -13.66 -8.14
C SER A 11 -11.27 -14.16 -8.16
N ASN A 12 -10.58 -14.10 -7.01
CA ASN A 12 -9.19 -14.53 -6.87
C ASN A 12 -9.01 -16.00 -7.30
N GLY A 13 -7.91 -16.29 -7.99
CA GLY A 13 -7.60 -17.63 -8.50
C GLY A 13 -8.30 -17.98 -9.82
N THR A 14 -9.07 -17.06 -10.40
CA THR A 14 -9.72 -17.25 -11.72
C THR A 14 -9.14 -16.28 -12.76
N GLY A 15 -9.32 -16.59 -14.05
CA GLY A 15 -8.98 -15.67 -15.15
C GLY A 15 -9.77 -14.35 -15.14
N SER A 16 -10.81 -14.25 -14.29
CA SER A 16 -11.66 -13.07 -14.14
C SER A 16 -11.29 -12.21 -12.93
N ALA A 17 -10.16 -12.50 -12.26
CA ALA A 17 -9.74 -11.80 -11.05
C ALA A 17 -9.60 -10.29 -11.31
N ARG A 18 -10.10 -9.48 -10.37
CA ARG A 18 -10.07 -8.02 -10.45
C ARG A 18 -9.63 -7.45 -9.11
N GLY A 19 -8.56 -6.67 -9.12
CA GLY A 19 -8.02 -6.00 -7.94
C GLY A 19 -8.10 -4.48 -8.05
N THR A 20 -8.44 -3.87 -6.92
CA THR A 20 -8.43 -2.42 -6.67
C THR A 20 -7.69 -2.12 -5.36
N PHE A 21 -7.25 -0.87 -5.21
CA PHE A 21 -6.89 -0.33 -3.91
C PHE A 21 -7.44 1.09 -3.80
N ALA A 22 -7.81 1.49 -2.60
CA ALA A 22 -8.21 2.85 -2.31
C ALA A 22 -7.24 3.52 -1.34
N LEU A 23 -7.06 4.83 -1.52
CA LEU A 23 -6.36 5.71 -0.61
C LEU A 23 -7.38 6.61 0.05
N TYR A 24 -7.46 6.54 1.38
CA TYR A 24 -8.35 7.36 2.18
C TYR A 24 -7.56 8.27 3.11
N TRP A 25 -7.73 9.57 2.97
CA TRP A 25 -6.99 10.63 3.65
C TRP A 25 -7.77 11.28 4.81
N GLY A 26 -9.04 10.90 4.98
CA GLY A 26 -9.98 11.50 5.92
C GLY A 26 -11.27 11.91 5.22
N ASP A 27 -12.28 12.24 6.01
CA ASP A 27 -13.62 12.61 5.53
C ASP A 27 -13.53 13.83 4.60
N ASP A 28 -14.31 13.81 3.50
CA ASP A 28 -14.39 14.85 2.47
C ASP A 28 -13.07 15.27 1.81
N SER A 29 -11.99 14.50 1.99
CA SER A 29 -10.73 14.79 1.32
C SER A 29 -10.88 14.59 -0.19
N PRO A 30 -10.57 15.60 -1.03
CA PRO A 30 -10.64 15.46 -2.49
C PRO A 30 -9.59 14.49 -3.05
N ARG A 31 -8.67 14.02 -2.19
CA ARG A 31 -7.63 13.04 -2.51
C ARG A 31 -8.11 11.60 -2.34
N ASN A 32 -9.30 11.39 -1.77
CA ASN A 32 -9.88 10.06 -1.61
C ASN A 32 -10.20 9.47 -2.98
N ALA A 33 -9.60 8.34 -3.30
CA ALA A 33 -9.78 7.73 -4.61
C ALA A 33 -9.48 6.22 -4.58
N ALA A 34 -10.12 5.50 -5.49
CA ALA A 34 -9.88 4.09 -5.77
C ALA A 34 -9.21 3.92 -7.13
N TYR A 35 -8.30 2.96 -7.20
CA TYR A 35 -7.45 2.74 -8.35
C TYR A 35 -7.40 1.26 -8.73
N ARG A 36 -7.32 0.99 -10.03
CA ARG A 36 -6.94 -0.33 -10.55
C ARG A 36 -5.43 -0.46 -10.56
N PHE A 37 -4.94 -1.69 -10.41
CA PHE A 37 -3.52 -2.01 -10.53
C PHE A 37 -3.29 -3.18 -11.49
N GLN A 38 -2.11 -3.19 -12.10
CA GLN A 38 -1.71 -4.18 -13.10
C GLN A 38 -1.01 -5.38 -12.46
N GLY A 39 -1.00 -6.51 -13.16
CA GLY A 39 -0.37 -7.76 -12.73
C GLY A 39 -1.29 -8.62 -11.87
N ALA A 40 -0.74 -9.40 -10.94
CA ALA A 40 -1.50 -10.34 -10.13
C ALA A 40 -2.62 -9.65 -9.31
N GLN A 41 -3.87 -9.99 -9.58
CA GLN A 41 -5.04 -9.31 -9.04
C GLN A 41 -5.36 -9.83 -7.62
N ASN A 42 -4.54 -9.50 -6.63
CA ASN A 42 -4.71 -9.92 -5.23
C ASN A 42 -4.49 -8.75 -4.24
N GLU A 43 -4.99 -8.88 -3.00
CA GLU A 43 -4.93 -7.81 -2.00
C GLU A 43 -3.51 -7.43 -1.58
N ALA A 44 -2.57 -8.40 -1.59
CA ALA A 44 -1.17 -8.15 -1.24
C ALA A 44 -0.55 -7.16 -2.23
N ARG A 45 -0.70 -7.41 -3.53
CA ARG A 45 -0.22 -6.51 -4.58
C ARG A 45 -0.95 -5.17 -4.56
N GLY A 46 -2.26 -5.17 -4.32
CA GLY A 46 -3.04 -3.93 -4.16
C GLY A 46 -2.51 -3.05 -3.02
N SER A 47 -2.17 -3.65 -1.88
CA SER A 47 -1.57 -2.93 -0.74
C SER A 47 -0.23 -2.29 -1.11
N LEU A 48 0.64 -3.03 -1.82
CA LEU A 48 1.93 -2.53 -2.27
C LEU A 48 1.79 -1.37 -3.28
N PHE A 49 0.84 -1.46 -4.21
CA PHE A 49 0.53 -0.35 -5.12
C PHE A 49 -0.02 0.87 -4.38
N GLY A 50 -0.82 0.66 -3.32
CA GLY A 50 -1.26 1.74 -2.44
C GLY A 50 -0.08 2.50 -1.82
N VAL A 51 0.95 1.78 -1.36
CA VAL A 51 2.17 2.39 -0.83
C VAL A 51 2.91 3.16 -1.93
N LEU A 52 3.12 2.54 -3.10
CA LEU A 52 3.78 3.18 -4.24
C LEU A 52 3.08 4.49 -4.64
N LYS A 53 1.76 4.45 -4.81
CA LYS A 53 0.95 5.61 -5.21
C LYS A 53 1.00 6.71 -4.14
N THR A 54 0.84 6.33 -2.88
CA THR A 54 0.95 7.24 -1.73
C THR A 54 2.29 7.98 -1.73
N VAL A 55 3.39 7.25 -1.86
CA VAL A 55 4.73 7.83 -1.78
C VAL A 55 5.01 8.72 -3.00
N CYS A 56 4.52 8.33 -4.19
CA CYS A 56 4.67 9.10 -5.42
C CYS A 56 3.91 10.44 -5.40
N GLU A 57 2.72 10.48 -4.80
CA GLU A 57 1.85 11.67 -4.80
C GLU A 57 2.12 12.64 -3.65
N ASN A 58 2.93 12.25 -2.66
CA ASN A 58 3.16 13.07 -1.49
C ASN A 58 4.56 13.69 -1.49
N PRO A 59 4.68 14.99 -1.20
CA PRO A 59 5.97 15.68 -1.21
C PRO A 59 7.01 14.94 -0.35
N PRO A 60 8.26 14.75 -0.84
CA PRO A 60 9.28 13.94 -0.16
C PRO A 60 9.70 14.48 1.20
N TYR A 61 9.50 15.79 1.43
CA TYR A 61 9.84 16.50 2.66
C TYR A 61 8.73 16.52 3.72
N LYS A 62 7.58 15.88 3.47
CA LYS A 62 6.51 15.74 4.47
C LYS A 62 6.46 14.33 5.03
N SER A 63 6.41 14.20 6.36
CA SER A 63 6.29 12.90 7.01
C SER A 63 4.99 12.20 6.63
N LEU A 64 5.06 10.90 6.34
CA LEU A 64 3.92 10.06 5.97
C LEU A 64 3.67 8.99 7.02
N ILE A 65 2.40 8.75 7.33
CA ILE A 65 1.93 7.64 8.14
C ILE A 65 0.98 6.82 7.29
N ILE A 66 1.36 5.59 7.00
CA ILE A 66 0.59 4.66 6.17
C ILE A 66 -0.08 3.64 7.08
N HIS A 67 -1.40 3.67 7.11
CA HIS A 67 -2.22 2.70 7.80
C HIS A 67 -2.61 1.57 6.85
N THR A 68 -2.38 0.32 7.26
CA THR A 68 -2.74 -0.87 6.48
C THR A 68 -3.11 -2.03 7.39
N THR A 69 -4.02 -2.89 6.93
CA THR A 69 -4.29 -4.18 7.58
C THR A 69 -3.28 -5.26 7.19
N SER A 70 -2.48 -5.02 6.15
CA SER A 70 -1.54 -5.99 5.58
C SER A 70 -0.22 -6.01 6.35
N GLN A 71 -0.05 -6.98 7.26
CA GLN A 71 1.25 -7.23 7.89
C GLN A 71 2.32 -7.59 6.87
N TYR A 72 1.94 -8.26 5.77
CA TYR A 72 2.84 -8.53 4.64
C TYR A 72 3.46 -7.23 4.11
N THR A 73 2.65 -6.20 3.85
CA THR A 73 3.13 -4.90 3.37
C THR A 73 4.14 -4.27 4.33
N ILE A 74 3.84 -4.28 5.63
CA ILE A 74 4.73 -3.73 6.65
C ILE A 74 6.05 -4.52 6.69
N ARG A 75 5.99 -5.85 6.68
CA ARG A 75 7.17 -6.71 6.66
C ARG A 75 8.04 -6.50 5.43
N SER A 76 7.41 -6.41 4.25
CA SER A 76 8.08 -6.16 2.98
C SER A 76 8.93 -4.88 3.00
N PHE A 77 8.41 -3.78 3.54
CA PHE A 77 9.14 -2.50 3.54
C PHE A 77 10.06 -2.33 4.75
N CYS A 78 9.64 -2.73 5.95
CA CYS A 78 10.37 -2.44 7.18
C CYS A 78 11.43 -3.48 7.55
N TYR A 79 11.31 -4.71 7.04
CA TYR A 79 12.16 -5.83 7.47
C TYR A 79 12.85 -6.55 6.31
N TRP A 80 12.13 -6.76 5.19
CA TRP A 80 12.65 -7.57 4.08
C TRP A 80 13.26 -6.77 2.94
N ALA A 81 12.96 -5.49 2.80
CA ALA A 81 13.45 -4.68 1.69
C ALA A 81 14.99 -4.64 1.61
N GLY A 82 15.67 -4.53 2.76
CA GLY A 82 17.13 -4.54 2.82
C GLY A 82 17.75 -5.85 2.32
N ASP A 83 17.33 -6.99 2.87
CA ASP A 83 17.83 -8.31 2.46
C ASP A 83 17.44 -8.66 1.02
N ASN A 84 16.23 -8.28 0.60
CA ASN A 84 15.83 -8.47 -0.79
C ASN A 84 16.71 -7.62 -1.73
N ALA A 85 17.05 -6.38 -1.37
CA ALA A 85 17.90 -5.54 -2.21
C ALA A 85 19.31 -6.11 -2.39
N THR A 86 19.92 -6.66 -1.33
CA THR A 86 21.26 -7.27 -1.41
C THR A 86 21.27 -8.56 -2.24
N ARG A 87 20.12 -9.24 -2.36
CA ARG A 87 19.96 -10.51 -3.08
C ARG A 87 19.36 -10.36 -4.48
N GLY A 88 19.20 -9.14 -4.99
CA GLY A 88 18.63 -8.90 -6.32
C GLY A 88 17.10 -9.07 -6.41
N TRP A 89 16.39 -8.86 -5.31
CA TRP A 89 14.94 -8.91 -5.18
C TRP A 89 14.28 -10.26 -5.56
N PRO A 90 14.67 -11.39 -4.94
CA PRO A 90 14.15 -12.73 -5.26
C PRO A 90 12.76 -12.98 -4.66
N CYS A 91 11.83 -12.04 -4.84
CA CYS A 91 10.52 -12.07 -4.17
C CYS A 91 9.37 -11.79 -5.14
N ILE A 92 8.19 -12.30 -4.78
CA ILE A 92 6.97 -11.98 -5.51
C ILE A 92 6.71 -10.46 -5.44
N HIS A 93 6.21 -9.90 -6.53
CA HIS A 93 5.94 -8.47 -6.66
C HIS A 93 7.17 -7.54 -6.56
N ALA A 94 8.38 -8.08 -6.78
CA ALA A 94 9.63 -7.33 -6.80
C ALA A 94 9.52 -6.00 -7.58
N ASN A 95 8.86 -6.01 -8.74
CA ASN A 95 8.67 -4.81 -9.56
C ASN A 95 8.02 -3.62 -8.82
N VAL A 96 7.03 -3.85 -7.96
CA VAL A 96 6.38 -2.78 -7.19
C VAL A 96 7.19 -2.42 -5.96
N LEU A 97 7.78 -3.44 -5.31
CA LEU A 97 8.61 -3.25 -4.11
C LEU A 97 9.86 -2.42 -4.41
N ILE A 98 10.56 -2.70 -5.51
CA ILE A 98 11.74 -1.95 -5.95
C ILE A 98 11.35 -0.47 -6.11
N ARG A 99 10.32 -0.19 -6.92
CA ARG A 99 9.90 1.19 -7.21
C ARG A 99 9.50 1.95 -5.94
N ALA A 100 8.69 1.33 -5.09
CA ALA A 100 8.25 1.96 -3.85
C ALA A 100 9.41 2.17 -2.88
N THR A 101 10.31 1.19 -2.73
CA THR A 101 11.48 1.29 -1.84
C THR A 101 12.44 2.38 -2.31
N THR A 102 12.76 2.44 -3.61
CA THR A 102 13.59 3.51 -4.18
C THR A 102 13.03 4.89 -3.85
N LEU A 103 11.71 5.08 -4.03
CA LEU A 103 11.08 6.36 -3.69
C LEU A 103 11.12 6.63 -2.19
N ILE A 104 10.86 5.64 -1.33
CA ILE A 104 10.91 5.80 0.13
C ILE A 104 12.32 6.22 0.59
N CYS A 105 13.36 5.54 0.09
CA CYS A 105 14.75 5.85 0.41
C CYS A 105 15.19 7.23 -0.08
N GLY A 106 14.60 7.73 -1.17
CA GLY A 106 14.86 9.08 -1.69
C GLY A 106 14.14 10.21 -0.96
N ARG A 107 13.29 9.92 0.05
CA ARG A 107 12.58 10.96 0.81
C ARG A 107 13.46 11.56 1.88
N SER A 108 13.35 12.88 2.07
CA SER A 108 13.97 13.57 3.21
C SER A 108 13.17 13.46 4.50
N ALA A 109 11.86 13.20 4.42
CA ALA A 109 10.99 12.98 5.57
C ALA A 109 10.54 11.51 5.70
N PRO A 110 10.37 11.03 6.95
CA PRO A 110 10.14 9.61 7.22
C PRO A 110 8.77 9.11 6.72
N VAL A 111 8.73 7.82 6.38
CA VAL A 111 7.51 7.05 6.16
C VAL A 111 7.36 6.05 7.31
N LYS A 112 6.26 6.16 8.06
CA LYS A 112 5.92 5.27 9.16
C LYS A 112 4.77 4.36 8.76
N PHE A 113 4.91 3.07 9.01
CA PHE A 113 3.82 2.11 8.82
C PHE A 113 3.11 1.87 10.14
N ARG A 114 1.77 1.87 10.10
CA ARG A 114 0.92 1.51 11.24
C ARG A 114 0.00 0.38 10.85
N TRP A 115 0.13 -0.72 11.57
CA TRP A 115 -0.80 -1.82 11.44
C TRP A 115 -2.15 -1.44 12.03
N VAL A 116 -3.22 -1.74 11.31
CA VAL A 116 -4.59 -1.68 11.79
C VAL A 116 -5.12 -3.10 11.83
N SER A 117 -5.63 -3.53 12.99
CA SER A 117 -6.22 -4.86 13.13
C SER A 117 -7.31 -5.09 12.09
N GLY A 118 -7.27 -6.23 11.40
CA GLY A 118 -8.34 -6.64 10.49
C GLY A 118 -9.65 -7.00 11.20
N LYS A 119 -9.57 -7.35 12.50
CA LYS A 119 -10.73 -7.58 13.37
C LYS A 119 -11.08 -6.28 14.09
N GLY A 120 -12.31 -5.80 13.93
CA GLY A 120 -12.75 -4.53 14.49
C GLY A 120 -12.07 -3.35 13.79
N LEU A 121 -12.26 -3.23 12.47
CA LEU A 121 -11.73 -2.11 11.71
C LEU A 121 -12.20 -0.79 12.34
N ASN A 122 -11.27 0.13 12.55
CA ASN A 122 -11.67 1.51 12.83
C ASN A 122 -12.42 2.07 11.61
N VAL A 123 -13.27 3.07 11.87
CA VAL A 123 -14.13 3.70 10.85
C VAL A 123 -13.33 4.09 9.61
N MET A 124 -12.15 4.68 9.82
CA MET A 124 -11.27 5.14 8.73
C MET A 124 -10.81 4.01 7.80
N MET A 125 -10.39 2.87 8.36
CA MET A 125 -9.98 1.71 7.57
C MET A 125 -11.17 1.01 6.92
N ALA A 126 -12.33 0.96 7.59
CA ALA A 126 -13.55 0.44 7.01
C ALA A 126 -13.99 1.27 5.79
N THR A 127 -13.94 2.60 5.89
CA THR A 127 -14.22 3.51 4.77
C THR A 127 -13.25 3.31 3.62
N ALA A 128 -11.94 3.20 3.91
CA ALA A 128 -10.93 2.92 2.88
C ALA A 128 -11.22 1.61 2.13
N LYS A 129 -11.62 0.54 2.84
CA LYS A 129 -11.99 -0.72 2.19
C LYS A 129 -13.30 -0.65 1.40
N LYS A 130 -14.29 0.12 1.87
CA LYS A 130 -15.55 0.33 1.16
C LYS A 130 -15.36 1.13 -0.13
N LEU A 131 -14.36 2.02 -0.15
CA LEU A 131 -14.02 2.82 -1.32
C LEU A 131 -13.38 1.99 -2.45
N ALA A 132 -12.74 0.85 -2.12
CA ALA A 132 -11.96 0.02 -3.05
C ALA A 132 -12.80 -1.04 -3.79
#